data_AF-A0A4Z0LSN1-F1
#
_entry.id   AF-A0A4Z0LSN1-F1
#
_cell.length_a   1.000
_cell.length_b   1.000
_cell.length_c   1.000
_cell.angle_alpha   90.00
_cell.angle_beta   90.00
_cell.angle_gamma   90.00
#
_symmetry.space_group_name_H-M   'P 1'
#
loop_
_entity.id
_entity.type
_entity.pdbx_description
1 polymer ?
#
loop_
_entity_poly.entity_id
_entity_poly.type
_entity_poly.pdbx_seq_one_letter_code
_entity_poly.pdbx_strand_id
1 'polypeptide(L)'
;CVAIPTTSGTGSEVTSACVISDPDKGIKYPLFNNALYPDMAILDPELVVSVPPQITANTGMDVLTHALEAWVSPHASDFTDALAEKAAKLVFQYLPTAVEKGDCVATRGKMHTASTLAGMAFSQAGLGLNHAIAHQLGGQFHLPHGLANALLLTTVIRFNAGDPRAAKRYARMAKACGFCPAEANDVAAINALIQQIELLKQRCALPSLTVALKEGRSDFSARIPAMVQAALADVTLRTNPRPANAEAIRELLEELL
;
A
#
# COMPACT_ATOMS: atom_id res chain seq x y z
N CYS A 1 16.31 15.56 -13.67
CA CYS A 1 14.89 15.19 -13.71
C CYS A 1 14.13 15.97 -12.63
N VAL A 2 13.08 16.71 -12.99
CA VAL A 2 12.16 17.35 -12.03
C VAL A 2 10.83 16.60 -12.09
N ALA A 3 10.34 16.12 -10.94
CA ALA A 3 9.09 15.39 -10.83
C ALA A 3 8.00 16.26 -10.16
N ILE A 4 6.83 16.29 -10.77
CA ILE A 4 5.66 17.05 -10.29
C ILE A 4 4.47 16.09 -10.24
N PRO A 5 4.27 15.38 -9.11
CA PRO A 5 3.20 14.39 -9.01
C PRO A 5 1.81 15.05 -9.06
N THR A 6 0.91 14.49 -9.87
CA THR A 6 -0.49 14.95 -9.98
C THR A 6 -1.48 13.95 -9.37
N THR A 7 -0.96 13.00 -8.59
CA THR A 7 -1.74 12.10 -7.75
C THR A 7 -1.11 12.01 -6.36
N SER A 8 -1.86 11.57 -5.36
CA SER A 8 -1.36 11.36 -3.99
C SER A 8 -1.36 9.87 -3.68
N GLY A 9 -0.51 9.11 -4.39
CA GLY A 9 -0.47 7.65 -4.29
C GLY A 9 0.93 7.06 -4.37
N THR A 10 1.57 7.21 -5.54
CA THR A 10 2.73 6.38 -5.89
C THR A 10 4.01 6.75 -5.14
N GLY A 11 4.19 8.02 -4.76
CA GLY A 11 5.44 8.51 -4.17
C GLY A 11 6.65 8.41 -5.12
N SER A 12 6.43 8.20 -6.42
CA SER A 12 7.50 7.96 -7.40
C SER A 12 8.44 9.16 -7.58
N GLU A 13 7.99 10.35 -7.22
CA GLU A 13 8.78 11.58 -7.25
C GLU A 13 9.99 11.56 -6.30
N VAL A 14 10.03 10.60 -5.37
CA VAL A 14 11.10 10.43 -4.38
C VAL A 14 11.61 8.99 -4.30
N THR A 15 11.46 8.20 -5.38
CA THR A 15 11.91 6.80 -5.39
C THR A 15 12.91 6.51 -6.51
N SER A 16 13.67 5.43 -6.33
CA SER A 16 14.62 4.90 -7.34
C SER A 16 13.98 3.86 -8.28
N ALA A 17 12.66 3.71 -8.22
CA ALA A 17 11.92 2.66 -8.91
C ALA A 17 11.27 3.18 -10.19
N CYS A 18 11.37 2.39 -11.27
CA CYS A 18 10.66 2.64 -12.53
C CYS A 18 10.06 1.31 -13.01
N VAL A 19 8.82 1.33 -13.49
CA VAL A 19 8.17 0.15 -14.06
C VAL A 19 7.83 0.44 -15.51
N ILE A 20 8.38 -0.36 -16.43
CA ILE A 20 8.11 -0.25 -17.87
C ILE A 20 7.33 -1.49 -18.30
N SER A 21 6.22 -1.29 -19.03
CA SER A 21 5.43 -2.40 -19.58
C SER A 21 5.86 -2.70 -21.02
N ASP A 22 6.01 -3.98 -21.36
CA ASP A 22 6.18 -4.49 -22.72
C ASP A 22 4.86 -5.17 -23.12
N PRO A 23 3.99 -4.48 -23.90
CA PRO A 23 2.68 -4.99 -24.26
C PRO A 23 2.75 -6.23 -25.15
N ASP A 24 3.77 -6.33 -26.00
CA ASP A 24 3.93 -7.46 -26.94
C ASP A 24 4.20 -8.76 -26.20
N LYS A 25 4.93 -8.68 -25.07
CA LYS A 25 5.19 -9.83 -24.19
C LYS A 25 4.22 -9.94 -23.02
N GLY A 26 3.42 -8.91 -22.74
CA GLY A 26 2.57 -8.82 -21.56
C GLY A 26 3.36 -8.79 -20.24
N ILE A 27 4.61 -8.30 -20.26
CA ILE A 27 5.52 -8.30 -19.10
C ILE A 27 5.69 -6.88 -18.57
N LYS A 28 5.77 -6.73 -17.25
CA LYS A 28 6.21 -5.48 -16.60
C LYS A 28 7.62 -5.67 -16.07
N TYR A 29 8.52 -4.75 -16.41
CA TYR A 29 9.92 -4.75 -16.00
C TYR A 29 10.12 -3.70 -14.90
N PRO A 30 10.22 -4.11 -13.63
CA PRO A 30 10.63 -3.21 -12.55
C PRO A 30 12.15 -3.00 -12.60
N LEU A 31 12.56 -1.73 -12.59
CA LEU A 31 13.95 -1.27 -12.60
C LEU A 31 14.21 -0.48 -11.33
N PHE A 32 15.35 -0.74 -10.69
CA PHE A 32 15.78 -0.03 -9.48
C PHE A 32 17.20 0.48 -9.68
N ASN A 33 17.40 1.79 -9.60
CA ASN A 33 18.72 2.41 -9.66
C ASN A 33 18.68 3.80 -9.02
N ASN A 34 19.66 4.13 -8.19
CA ASN A 34 19.76 5.45 -7.56
C ASN A 34 19.85 6.60 -8.59
N ALA A 35 20.32 6.35 -9.81
CA ALA A 35 20.30 7.34 -10.89
C ALA A 35 18.88 7.71 -11.37
N LEU A 36 17.85 6.97 -10.95
CA LEU A 36 16.45 7.24 -11.29
C LEU A 36 15.77 8.20 -10.30
N TYR A 37 16.40 8.52 -9.17
CA TYR A 37 15.86 9.54 -8.26
C TYR A 37 15.70 10.86 -9.01
N PRO A 38 14.53 11.51 -8.95
CA PRO A 38 14.40 12.88 -9.40
C PRO A 38 15.33 13.80 -8.62
N ASP A 39 15.96 14.77 -9.30
CA ASP A 39 16.81 15.78 -8.66
C ASP A 39 15.98 16.75 -7.81
N MET A 40 14.69 16.90 -8.15
CA MET A 40 13.75 17.78 -7.47
C MET A 40 12.34 17.20 -7.58
N ALA A 41 11.61 17.22 -6.46
CA ALA A 41 10.18 16.95 -6.40
C ALA A 41 9.43 18.23 -6.01
N ILE A 42 8.40 18.60 -6.77
CA ILE A 42 7.55 19.76 -6.50
C ILE A 42 6.16 19.26 -6.15
N LEU A 43 5.78 19.42 -4.88
CA LEU A 43 4.47 19.01 -4.37
C LEU A 43 3.51 20.20 -4.42
N ASP A 44 2.77 20.32 -5.51
CA ASP A 44 1.72 21.33 -5.67
C ASP A 44 0.33 20.72 -5.38
N PRO A 45 -0.31 21.05 -4.24
CA PRO A 45 -1.60 20.48 -3.88
C PRO A 45 -2.74 20.93 -4.81
N GLU A 46 -2.59 21.99 -5.60
CA GLU A 46 -3.61 22.41 -6.57
C GLU A 46 -3.76 21.39 -7.70
N LEU A 47 -2.67 20.70 -8.06
CA LEU A 47 -2.65 19.72 -9.15
C LEU A 47 -3.38 18.41 -8.83
N VAL A 48 -3.76 18.20 -7.57
CA VAL A 48 -4.45 16.98 -7.11
C VAL A 48 -5.93 17.21 -6.76
N VAL A 49 -6.41 18.46 -6.82
CA VAL A 49 -7.80 18.82 -6.45
C VAL A 49 -8.82 18.13 -7.36
N SER A 50 -8.53 18.09 -8.66
CA SER A 50 -9.43 17.52 -9.69
C SER A 50 -9.48 15.99 -9.71
N VAL A 51 -8.65 15.31 -8.90
CA VAL A 51 -8.61 13.83 -8.86
C VAL A 51 -9.95 13.29 -8.34
N PRO A 52 -10.64 12.41 -9.07
CA PRO A 52 -11.94 11.89 -8.66
C PRO A 52 -11.92 11.17 -7.30
N PRO A 53 -13.05 11.14 -6.56
CA PRO A 53 -13.11 10.49 -5.24
C PRO A 53 -12.64 9.03 -5.24
N GLN A 54 -13.04 8.23 -6.24
CA GLN A 54 -12.63 6.82 -6.32
C GLN A 54 -11.12 6.66 -6.53
N ILE A 55 -10.50 7.50 -7.36
CA ILE A 55 -9.05 7.48 -7.58
C ILE A 55 -8.33 7.97 -6.31
N THR A 56 -8.88 8.96 -5.63
CA THR A 56 -8.38 9.46 -4.35
C THR A 56 -8.37 8.38 -3.27
N ALA A 57 -9.45 7.61 -3.16
CA ALA A 57 -9.55 6.48 -2.25
C ALA A 57 -8.48 5.42 -2.54
N ASN A 58 -8.38 4.98 -3.79
CA ASN A 58 -7.42 3.97 -4.20
C ASN A 58 -5.98 4.43 -3.93
N THR A 59 -5.62 5.61 -4.41
CA THR A 59 -4.26 6.17 -4.23
C THR A 59 -3.93 6.41 -2.76
N GLY A 60 -4.86 6.91 -1.95
CA GLY A 60 -4.65 7.06 -0.52
C GLY A 60 -4.44 5.74 0.23
N MET A 61 -5.15 4.67 -0.15
CA MET A 61 -4.91 3.33 0.41
C MET A 61 -3.57 2.73 -0.02
N ASP A 62 -3.07 3.12 -1.19
CA ASP A 62 -1.72 2.81 -1.64
C ASP A 62 -0.68 3.43 -0.71
N VAL A 63 -0.83 4.72 -0.39
CA VAL A 63 0.02 5.43 0.58
C VAL A 63 0.03 4.73 1.94
N LEU A 64 -1.14 4.28 2.43
CA LEU A 64 -1.21 3.56 3.69
C LEU A 64 -0.45 2.23 3.63
N THR A 65 -0.61 1.49 2.54
CA THR A 65 0.09 0.23 2.31
C THR A 65 1.61 0.45 2.27
N HIS A 66 2.07 1.46 1.50
CA HIS A 66 3.48 1.85 1.45
C HIS A 66 4.06 2.10 2.86
N ALA A 67 3.35 2.92 3.66
CA ALA A 67 3.79 3.25 5.01
C ALA A 67 3.85 2.02 5.92
N LEU A 68 2.83 1.15 5.88
CA LEU A 68 2.76 -0.02 6.75
C LEU A 68 3.76 -1.11 6.37
N GLU A 69 3.98 -1.37 5.08
CA GLU A 69 4.98 -2.34 4.65
C GLU A 69 6.41 -1.84 4.93
N ALA A 70 6.70 -0.57 4.62
CA ALA A 70 7.98 0.04 4.96
C ALA A 70 8.23 0.01 6.48
N TRP A 71 7.18 0.23 7.28
CA TRP A 71 7.26 0.17 8.73
C TRP A 71 7.61 -1.23 9.23
N VAL A 72 7.10 -2.32 8.68
CA VAL A 72 7.42 -3.66 9.19
C VAL A 72 8.62 -4.32 8.51
N SER A 73 9.12 -3.74 7.42
CA SER A 73 10.28 -4.24 6.69
C SER A 73 11.49 -4.60 7.59
N PRO A 74 12.27 -5.63 7.24
CA PRO A 74 13.56 -5.91 7.88
C PRO A 74 14.59 -4.78 7.67
N HIS A 75 14.41 -3.91 6.68
CA HIS A 75 15.27 -2.74 6.43
C HIS A 75 14.74 -1.43 7.06
N ALA A 76 13.66 -1.51 7.84
CA ALA A 76 13.17 -0.37 8.59
C ALA A 76 14.24 0.19 9.55
N SER A 77 14.38 1.51 9.58
CA SER A 77 15.29 2.29 10.42
C SER A 77 14.55 3.43 11.11
N ASP A 78 15.16 4.09 12.08
CA ASP A 78 14.54 5.22 12.79
C ASP A 78 14.12 6.35 11.82
N PHE A 79 14.88 6.57 10.75
CA PHE A 79 14.56 7.56 9.71
C PHE A 79 13.31 7.17 8.93
N THR A 80 13.25 5.93 8.42
CA THR A 80 12.08 5.46 7.67
C THR A 80 10.86 5.31 8.55
N ASP A 81 11.06 4.97 9.83
CA ASP A 81 10.01 4.87 10.84
C ASP A 81 9.32 6.22 11.07
N ALA A 82 10.10 7.29 11.25
CA ALA A 82 9.56 8.64 11.42
C ALA A 82 8.68 9.07 10.22
N LEU A 83 9.12 8.75 9.01
CA LEU A 83 8.40 9.05 7.78
C LEU A 83 7.11 8.21 7.65
N ALA A 84 7.22 6.88 7.83
CA ALA A 84 6.11 5.96 7.71
C ALA A 84 5.02 6.20 8.77
N GLU A 85 5.40 6.45 10.02
CA GLU A 85 4.45 6.78 11.08
C GLU A 85 3.69 8.07 10.76
N LYS A 86 4.40 9.11 10.32
CA LYS A 86 3.76 10.37 9.94
C LYS A 86 2.83 10.21 8.74
N ALA A 87 3.25 9.45 7.72
CA ALA A 87 2.43 9.15 6.56
C ALA A 87 1.13 8.42 6.97
N ALA A 88 1.22 7.34 7.74
CA ALA A 88 0.06 6.58 8.19
C ALA A 88 -0.93 7.45 8.99
N LYS A 89 -0.44 8.25 9.94
CA LYS A 89 -1.26 9.20 10.72
C LYS A 89 -2.00 10.19 9.82
N LEU A 90 -1.32 10.75 8.81
CA LEU A 90 -1.96 11.67 7.86
C LEU A 90 -3.02 10.95 7.03
N VAL A 91 -2.78 9.72 6.56
CA VAL A 91 -3.76 8.97 5.79
C VAL A 91 -5.03 8.70 6.60
N PHE A 92 -4.89 8.15 7.82
CA PHE A 92 -6.05 7.88 8.68
C PHE A 92 -6.84 9.15 9.01
N GLN A 93 -6.15 10.28 9.17
CA GLN A 93 -6.80 11.55 9.51
C GLN A 93 -7.50 12.21 8.31
N TYR A 94 -6.84 12.26 7.14
CA TYR A 94 -7.25 13.15 6.04
C TYR A 94 -7.86 12.42 4.84
N LEU A 95 -7.57 11.13 4.62
CA LEU A 95 -8.07 10.42 3.44
C LEU A 95 -9.61 10.43 3.33
N PRO A 96 -10.39 10.14 4.39
CA PRO A 96 -11.85 10.17 4.29
C PRO A 96 -12.37 11.53 3.83
N THR A 97 -11.81 12.62 4.37
CA THR A 97 -12.20 13.98 3.99
C THR A 97 -11.71 14.33 2.59
N ALA A 98 -10.56 13.83 2.15
CA ALA A 98 -10.08 14.03 0.77
C ALA A 98 -10.99 13.36 -0.27
N VAL A 99 -11.61 12.23 0.09
CA VAL A 99 -12.58 11.52 -0.75
C VAL A 99 -13.94 12.24 -0.75
N GLU A 100 -14.44 12.61 0.42
CA GLU A 100 -15.77 13.25 0.59
C GLU A 100 -15.79 14.71 0.11
N LYS A 101 -14.73 15.47 0.39
CA LYS A 101 -14.58 16.92 0.12
C LYS A 101 -13.29 17.19 -0.66
N GLY A 102 -13.28 16.71 -1.90
CA GLY A 102 -12.10 16.71 -2.77
C GLY A 102 -11.61 18.10 -3.22
N ASP A 103 -12.37 19.15 -3.00
CA ASP A 103 -12.03 20.55 -3.32
C ASP A 103 -11.19 21.25 -2.24
N CYS A 104 -11.07 20.66 -1.04
CA CYS A 104 -10.28 21.23 0.04
C CYS A 104 -8.75 21.06 -0.20
N VAL A 105 -8.11 22.11 -0.72
CA VAL A 105 -6.65 22.16 -1.00
C VAL A 105 -5.82 21.78 0.24
N ALA A 106 -6.22 22.22 1.44
CA ALA A 106 -5.49 21.90 2.66
C ALA A 106 -5.49 20.38 2.94
N THR A 107 -6.65 19.72 2.83
CA THR A 107 -6.79 18.27 3.00
C THR A 107 -6.02 17.52 1.90
N ARG A 108 -6.16 17.96 0.65
CA ARG A 108 -5.41 17.42 -0.49
C ARG A 108 -3.91 17.49 -0.27
N GLY A 109 -3.41 18.63 0.19
CA GLY A 109 -2.00 18.82 0.49
C GLY A 109 -1.48 17.92 1.61
N LYS A 110 -2.31 17.57 2.60
CA LYS A 110 -1.93 16.57 3.63
C LYS A 110 -1.78 15.17 3.04
N MET A 111 -2.69 14.76 2.16
CA MET A 111 -2.57 13.47 1.45
C MET A 111 -1.39 13.45 0.49
N HIS A 112 -1.13 14.56 -0.20
CA HIS A 112 -0.02 14.69 -1.11
C HIS A 112 1.32 14.58 -0.36
N THR A 113 1.44 15.28 0.77
CA THR A 113 2.57 15.14 1.70
C THR A 113 2.71 13.70 2.22
N ALA A 114 1.61 13.06 2.60
CA ALA A 114 1.63 11.69 3.10
C ALA A 114 2.17 10.71 2.05
N SER A 115 1.78 10.89 0.79
CA SER A 115 2.27 10.08 -0.35
C SER A 115 3.78 10.17 -0.48
N THR A 116 4.34 11.38 -0.48
CA THR A 116 5.79 11.59 -0.57
C THR A 116 6.53 11.04 0.65
N LEU A 117 6.00 11.24 1.86
CA LEU A 117 6.59 10.68 3.09
C LEU A 117 6.65 9.14 3.02
N ALA A 118 5.57 8.50 2.58
CA ALA A 118 5.55 7.06 2.39
C ALA A 118 6.54 6.64 1.29
N GLY A 119 6.63 7.40 0.19
CA GLY A 119 7.62 7.26 -0.88
C GLY A 119 9.05 7.22 -0.37
N MET A 120 9.44 8.24 0.40
CA MET A 120 10.76 8.30 1.03
C MET A 120 11.02 7.12 1.98
N ALA A 121 10.00 6.66 2.71
CA ALA A 121 10.12 5.53 3.61
C ALA A 121 10.37 4.22 2.84
N PHE A 122 9.50 3.89 1.88
CA PHE A 122 9.60 2.61 1.17
C PHE A 122 10.75 2.58 0.17
N SER A 123 11.20 3.72 -0.36
CA SER A 123 12.36 3.74 -1.26
C SER A 123 13.63 3.22 -0.57
N GLN A 124 13.71 3.39 0.76
CA GLN A 124 14.84 2.95 1.57
C GLN A 124 14.58 1.63 2.32
N ALA A 125 13.36 1.43 2.81
CA ALA A 125 13.00 0.22 3.56
C ALA A 125 12.53 -0.93 2.66
N GLY A 126 12.12 -0.65 1.43
CA GLY A 126 11.39 -1.61 0.60
C GLY A 126 9.91 -1.71 0.98
N LEU A 127 9.24 -2.66 0.34
CA LEU A 127 7.81 -2.97 0.49
C LEU A 127 7.68 -4.41 1.01
N GLY A 128 6.63 -5.15 0.62
CA GLY A 128 6.48 -6.53 1.06
C GLY A 128 5.54 -7.37 0.21
N LEU A 129 4.95 -8.35 0.89
CA LEU A 129 4.05 -9.34 0.33
C LEU A 129 2.76 -8.74 -0.23
N ASN A 130 2.27 -7.63 0.36
CA ASN A 130 1.04 -6.99 -0.10
C ASN A 130 1.21 -6.49 -1.54
N HIS A 131 2.28 -5.75 -1.81
CA HIS A 131 2.59 -5.30 -3.17
C HIS A 131 2.87 -6.48 -4.12
N ALA A 132 3.59 -7.49 -3.66
CA ALA A 132 3.93 -8.66 -4.48
C ALA A 132 2.68 -9.34 -5.04
N ILE A 133 1.64 -9.49 -4.22
CA ILE A 133 0.35 -10.05 -4.65
C ILE A 133 -0.48 -9.01 -5.42
N ALA A 134 -0.51 -7.76 -4.97
CA ALA A 134 -1.30 -6.68 -5.60
C ALA A 134 -0.88 -6.40 -7.05
N HIS A 135 0.42 -6.50 -7.37
CA HIS A 135 0.91 -6.41 -8.75
C HIS A 135 0.26 -7.46 -9.66
N GLN A 136 0.04 -8.68 -9.16
CA GLN A 136 -0.54 -9.76 -9.95
C GLN A 136 -2.05 -9.60 -10.11
N LEU A 137 -2.74 -9.14 -9.06
CA LEU A 137 -4.16 -8.78 -9.14
C LEU A 137 -4.39 -7.69 -10.20
N GLY A 138 -3.56 -6.64 -10.21
CA GLY A 138 -3.62 -5.59 -11.22
C GLY A 138 -3.24 -6.06 -12.62
N GLY A 139 -2.26 -6.97 -12.75
CA GLY A 139 -1.81 -7.53 -14.02
C GLY A 139 -2.83 -8.46 -14.69
N GLN A 140 -3.48 -9.34 -13.92
CA GLN A 140 -4.40 -10.35 -14.44
C GLN A 140 -5.84 -9.86 -14.57
N PHE A 141 -6.28 -8.93 -13.71
CA PHE A 141 -7.69 -8.49 -13.63
C PHE A 141 -7.88 -7.00 -13.85
N HIS A 142 -6.82 -6.27 -14.20
CA HIS A 142 -6.84 -4.82 -14.43
C HIS A 142 -7.41 -4.01 -13.24
N LEU A 143 -7.26 -4.55 -12.02
CA LEU A 143 -7.65 -3.83 -10.82
C LEU A 143 -6.75 -2.60 -10.62
N PRO A 144 -7.31 -1.44 -10.26
CA PRO A 144 -6.51 -0.30 -9.85
C PRO A 144 -5.53 -0.69 -8.72
N HIS A 145 -4.27 -0.26 -8.83
CA HIS A 145 -3.20 -0.72 -7.94
C HIS A 145 -3.52 -0.54 -6.46
N GLY A 146 -3.90 0.68 -6.05
CA GLY A 146 -4.27 0.97 -4.67
C GLY A 146 -5.51 0.21 -4.17
N LEU A 147 -6.44 -0.18 -5.06
CA LEU A 147 -7.56 -1.05 -4.69
C LEU A 147 -7.07 -2.48 -4.42
N ALA A 148 -6.22 -3.03 -5.29
CA ALA A 148 -5.63 -4.35 -5.08
C ALA A 148 -4.85 -4.41 -3.76
N ASN A 149 -4.04 -3.39 -3.48
CA ASN A 149 -3.34 -3.23 -2.20
C ASN A 149 -4.30 -3.18 -1.01
N ALA A 150 -5.37 -2.37 -1.10
CA ALA A 150 -6.36 -2.24 -0.04
C ALA A 150 -7.07 -3.57 0.27
N LEU A 151 -7.45 -4.34 -0.75
CA LEU A 151 -8.16 -5.62 -0.58
C LEU A 151 -7.34 -6.63 0.22
N LEU A 152 -6.02 -6.66 0.03
CA LEU A 152 -5.09 -7.59 0.69
C LEU A 152 -4.63 -7.14 2.07
N LEU A 153 -4.60 -5.82 2.32
CA LEU A 153 -3.81 -5.21 3.40
C LEU A 153 -4.04 -5.85 4.78
N THR A 154 -5.30 -6.04 5.17
CA THR A 154 -5.62 -6.56 6.51
C THR A 154 -5.30 -8.04 6.65
N THR A 155 -5.47 -8.82 5.59
CA THR A 155 -5.08 -10.23 5.55
C THR A 155 -3.56 -10.39 5.61
N VAL A 156 -2.81 -9.58 4.85
CA VAL A 156 -1.34 -9.58 4.89
C VAL A 156 -0.80 -9.11 6.24
N ILE A 157 -1.44 -8.14 6.91
CA ILE A 157 -1.09 -7.76 8.29
C ILE A 157 -1.23 -8.95 9.23
N ARG A 158 -2.33 -9.70 9.17
CA ARG A 158 -2.52 -10.92 10.00
C ARG A 158 -1.45 -11.96 9.74
N PHE A 159 -1.12 -12.21 8.46
CA PHE A 159 -0.04 -13.11 8.09
C PHE A 159 1.31 -12.62 8.66
N ASN A 160 1.69 -11.38 8.40
CA ASN A 160 2.97 -10.83 8.85
C ASN A 160 3.06 -10.75 10.38
N ALA A 161 1.95 -10.56 11.11
CA ALA A 161 1.91 -10.61 12.57
C ALA A 161 2.23 -12.01 13.16
N GLY A 162 2.35 -13.05 12.34
CA GLY A 162 2.95 -14.32 12.76
C GLY A 162 4.47 -14.22 13.03
N ASP A 163 5.14 -13.20 12.49
CA ASP A 163 6.51 -12.85 12.88
C ASP A 163 6.49 -11.97 14.15
N PRO A 164 7.19 -12.35 15.24
CA PRO A 164 7.16 -11.61 16.50
C PRO A 164 7.65 -10.15 16.41
N ARG A 165 8.60 -9.83 15.51
CA ARG A 165 9.07 -8.46 15.33
C ARG A 165 8.01 -7.64 14.62
N ALA A 166 7.44 -8.14 13.53
CA ALA A 166 6.36 -7.48 12.80
C ALA A 166 5.12 -7.26 13.67
N ALA A 167 4.72 -8.25 14.48
CA ALA A 167 3.61 -8.13 15.42
C ALA A 167 3.78 -6.92 16.36
N LYS A 168 4.93 -6.83 17.05
CA LYS A 168 5.26 -5.70 17.94
C LYS A 168 5.26 -4.37 17.20
N ARG A 169 5.76 -4.35 15.95
CA ARG A 169 5.80 -3.13 15.13
C ARG A 169 4.40 -2.69 14.71
N TYR A 170 3.53 -3.59 14.28
CA TYR A 170 2.12 -3.24 14.01
C TYR A 170 1.39 -2.75 15.26
N ALA A 171 1.60 -3.41 16.41
CA ALA A 171 1.06 -2.95 17.69
C ALA A 171 1.53 -1.53 18.05
N ARG A 172 2.82 -1.22 17.84
CA ARG A 172 3.39 0.11 18.05
C ARG A 172 2.76 1.15 17.11
N MET A 173 2.54 0.82 15.84
CA MET A 173 1.85 1.70 14.89
C MET A 173 0.41 1.99 15.35
N ALA A 174 -0.33 0.97 15.80
CA ALA A 174 -1.69 1.14 16.32
C ALA A 174 -1.74 2.11 17.52
N LYS A 175 -0.82 1.94 18.47
CA LYS A 175 -0.68 2.82 19.64
C LYS A 175 -0.28 4.23 19.23
N ALA A 176 0.68 4.37 18.31
CA ALA A 176 1.12 5.67 17.80
C ALA A 176 -0.03 6.45 17.14
N CYS A 177 -0.93 5.75 16.45
CA CYS A 177 -2.14 6.32 15.85
C CYS A 177 -3.29 6.55 16.84
N GLY A 178 -3.15 6.14 18.11
CA GLY A 178 -4.16 6.32 19.16
C GLY A 178 -5.36 5.39 19.04
N PHE A 179 -5.20 4.23 18.40
CA PHE A 179 -6.30 3.29 18.17
C PHE A 179 -6.59 2.35 19.34
N CYS A 180 -5.68 2.30 20.31
CA CYS A 180 -5.84 1.54 21.54
C CYS A 180 -5.08 2.21 22.70
N PRO A 181 -5.39 1.86 23.97
CA PRO A 181 -4.61 2.31 25.12
C PRO A 181 -3.14 1.87 25.04
N ALA A 182 -2.24 2.60 25.71
CA ALA A 182 -0.81 2.31 25.70
C ALA A 182 -0.48 0.93 26.29
N GLU A 183 -1.33 0.47 27.21
CA GLU A 183 -1.25 -0.78 27.97
C GLU A 183 -1.83 -1.98 27.21
N ALA A 184 -2.49 -1.75 26.07
CA ALA A 184 -3.03 -2.83 25.26
C ALA A 184 -1.91 -3.80 24.84
N ASN A 185 -2.19 -5.11 24.95
CA ASN A 185 -1.27 -6.11 24.44
C ASN A 185 -1.20 -6.08 22.91
N ASP A 186 -0.17 -6.72 22.34
CA ASP A 186 0.11 -6.64 20.90
C ASP A 186 -1.07 -7.14 20.05
N VAL A 187 -1.73 -8.23 20.46
CA VAL A 187 -2.87 -8.81 19.75
C VAL A 187 -4.04 -7.81 19.69
N ALA A 188 -4.40 -7.20 20.82
CA ALA A 188 -5.46 -6.20 20.88
C ALA A 188 -5.13 -4.96 20.04
N ALA A 189 -3.87 -4.50 20.09
CA ALA A 189 -3.40 -3.36 19.31
C ALA A 189 -3.43 -3.63 17.79
N ILE A 190 -2.97 -4.81 17.35
CA ILE A 190 -3.02 -5.23 15.94
C ILE A 190 -4.48 -5.31 15.45
N ASN A 191 -5.37 -5.90 16.26
CA ASN A 191 -6.80 -5.97 15.92
C ASN A 191 -7.43 -4.59 15.81
N ALA A 192 -7.06 -3.64 16.68
CA ALA A 192 -7.52 -2.26 16.58
C ALA A 192 -7.03 -1.58 15.29
N LEU A 193 -5.76 -1.79 14.89
CA LEU A 193 -5.25 -1.29 13.61
C LEU A 193 -6.02 -1.87 12.42
N ILE A 194 -6.22 -3.18 12.38
CA ILE A 194 -7.00 -3.86 11.33
C ILE A 194 -8.42 -3.30 11.27
N GLN A 195 -9.08 -3.11 12.42
CA GLN A 195 -10.43 -2.54 12.49
C GLN A 195 -10.46 -1.12 11.92
N GLN A 196 -9.48 -0.28 12.24
CA GLN A 196 -9.41 1.09 11.68
C GLN A 196 -9.15 1.10 10.18
N ILE A 197 -8.36 0.15 9.67
CA ILE A 197 -8.16 -0.01 8.22
C ILE A 197 -9.47 -0.42 7.54
N GLU A 198 -10.23 -1.37 8.10
CA GLU A 198 -11.54 -1.76 7.54
C GLU A 198 -12.56 -0.61 7.59
N LEU A 199 -12.62 0.15 8.67
CA LEU A 199 -13.45 1.36 8.77
C LEU A 199 -13.03 2.41 7.74
N LEU A 200 -11.73 2.58 7.51
CA LEU A 200 -11.21 3.50 6.50
C LEU A 200 -11.64 3.06 5.08
N LYS A 201 -11.55 1.76 4.76
CA LYS A 201 -12.03 1.22 3.48
C LYS A 201 -13.52 1.51 3.26
N GLN A 202 -14.34 1.32 4.29
CA GLN A 202 -15.78 1.61 4.24
C GLN A 202 -16.05 3.10 4.03
N ARG A 203 -15.39 3.99 4.78
CA ARG A 203 -15.53 5.45 4.64
C ARG A 203 -15.09 5.97 3.28
N CYS A 204 -14.13 5.29 2.64
CA CYS A 204 -13.66 5.62 1.30
C CYS A 204 -14.43 4.87 0.20
N ALA A 205 -15.50 4.15 0.55
CA ALA A 205 -16.37 3.39 -0.36
C ALA A 205 -15.59 2.44 -1.31
N LEU A 206 -14.53 1.78 -0.82
CA LEU A 206 -13.83 0.79 -1.63
C LEU A 206 -14.72 -0.43 -1.88
N PRO A 207 -14.84 -0.90 -3.14
CA PRO A 207 -15.61 -2.10 -3.45
C PRO A 207 -14.94 -3.35 -2.88
N SER A 208 -15.73 -4.39 -2.59
CA SER A 208 -15.19 -5.73 -2.32
C SER A 208 -14.56 -6.32 -3.59
N LEU A 209 -13.74 -7.37 -3.43
CA LEU A 209 -13.14 -8.06 -4.59
C LEU A 209 -14.21 -8.53 -5.57
N THR A 210 -15.31 -9.10 -5.07
CA THR A 210 -16.42 -9.58 -5.91
C THR A 210 -17.00 -8.45 -6.79
N VAL A 211 -17.20 -7.26 -6.22
CA VAL A 211 -17.72 -6.10 -6.98
C VAL A 211 -16.67 -5.59 -7.97
N ALA A 212 -15.39 -5.59 -7.58
CA ALA A 212 -14.29 -5.11 -8.40
C ALA A 212 -14.01 -6.00 -9.62
N LEU A 213 -14.09 -7.33 -9.47
CA LEU A 213 -13.81 -8.31 -10.53
C LEU A 213 -14.90 -8.38 -11.59
N LYS A 214 -16.15 -8.01 -11.27
CA LYS A 214 -17.31 -8.13 -12.17
C LYS A 214 -17.37 -9.55 -12.79
N GLU A 215 -17.27 -9.64 -14.12
CA GLU A 215 -17.30 -10.90 -14.88
C GLU A 215 -16.04 -11.77 -14.68
N GLY A 216 -14.90 -11.17 -14.32
CA GLY A 216 -13.63 -11.88 -14.10
C GLY A 216 -13.60 -12.79 -12.87
N ARG A 217 -14.67 -12.82 -12.08
CA ARG A 217 -14.77 -13.66 -10.87
C ARG A 217 -14.70 -15.14 -11.18
N SER A 218 -15.30 -15.60 -12.28
CA SER A 218 -15.28 -17.01 -12.69
C SER A 218 -13.86 -17.54 -12.89
N ASP A 219 -12.96 -16.65 -13.30
CA ASP A 219 -11.60 -17.00 -13.69
C ASP A 219 -10.62 -16.86 -12.51
N PHE A 220 -11.04 -16.26 -11.38
CA PHE A 220 -10.15 -15.92 -10.27
C PHE A 220 -9.37 -17.14 -9.77
N SER A 221 -10.08 -18.21 -9.38
CA SER A 221 -9.46 -19.44 -8.88
C SER A 221 -8.54 -20.10 -9.92
N ALA A 222 -8.89 -20.04 -11.21
CA ALA A 222 -8.07 -20.59 -12.28
C ALA A 222 -6.76 -19.81 -12.50
N ARG A 223 -6.71 -18.53 -12.12
CA ARG A 223 -5.52 -17.67 -12.24
C ARG A 223 -4.61 -17.71 -11.01
N ILE A 224 -5.07 -18.22 -9.86
CA ILE A 224 -4.27 -18.29 -8.62
C ILE A 224 -2.90 -18.94 -8.85
N PRO A 225 -2.75 -20.10 -9.53
CA PRO A 225 -1.43 -20.70 -9.75
C PRO A 225 -0.44 -19.76 -10.46
N ALA A 226 -0.90 -19.02 -11.47
CA ALA A 226 -0.06 -18.05 -12.17
C ALA A 226 0.30 -16.84 -11.30
N MET A 227 -0.65 -16.34 -10.51
CA MET A 227 -0.41 -15.24 -9.57
C MET A 227 0.58 -15.63 -8.47
N VAL A 228 0.49 -16.86 -7.94
CA VAL A 228 1.44 -17.38 -6.94
C VAL A 228 2.86 -17.39 -7.49
N GLN A 229 3.06 -17.95 -8.69
CA GLN A 229 4.39 -18.00 -9.32
C GLN A 229 4.96 -16.60 -9.58
N ALA A 230 4.13 -15.68 -10.07
CA ALA A 230 4.57 -14.31 -10.36
C ALA A 230 4.85 -13.51 -9.07
N ALA A 231 4.06 -13.68 -8.02
CA ALA A 231 4.28 -13.03 -6.72
C ALA A 231 5.57 -13.53 -6.03
N LEU A 232 5.91 -14.82 -6.17
CA LEU A 232 7.19 -15.36 -5.69
C LEU A 232 8.40 -14.76 -6.42
N ALA A 233 8.24 -14.38 -7.68
CA ALA A 233 9.27 -13.74 -8.48
C ALA A 233 9.34 -12.22 -8.26
N ASP A 234 8.36 -11.63 -7.56
CA ASP A 234 8.30 -10.20 -7.32
C ASP A 234 9.40 -9.75 -6.36
N VAL A 235 10.09 -8.68 -6.73
CA VAL A 235 11.19 -8.09 -5.98
C VAL A 235 10.75 -7.52 -4.62
N THR A 236 9.50 -7.06 -4.48
CA THR A 236 9.02 -6.49 -3.21
C THR A 236 8.88 -7.55 -2.12
N LEU A 237 8.72 -8.84 -2.49
CA LEU A 237 8.63 -9.94 -1.54
C LEU A 237 9.91 -10.10 -0.70
N ARG A 238 11.07 -9.70 -1.25
CA ARG A 238 12.39 -9.83 -0.60
C ARG A 238 12.49 -9.06 0.71
N THR A 239 11.71 -7.99 0.87
CA THR A 239 11.69 -7.14 2.06
C THR A 239 10.44 -7.39 2.93
N ASN A 240 9.72 -8.50 2.73
CA ASN A 240 8.63 -8.88 3.63
C ASN A 240 9.21 -9.44 4.95
N PRO A 241 8.70 -9.05 6.13
CA PRO A 241 9.27 -9.48 7.42
C PRO A 241 9.08 -10.97 7.72
N ARG A 242 8.02 -11.59 7.18
CA ARG A 242 7.74 -13.02 7.33
C ARG A 242 7.94 -13.72 5.99
N PRO A 243 8.80 -14.74 5.87
CA PRO A 243 8.91 -15.51 4.63
C PRO A 243 7.55 -16.08 4.21
N ALA A 244 7.18 -15.90 2.95
CA ALA A 244 5.96 -16.45 2.36
C ALA A 244 6.33 -17.44 1.25
N ASN A 245 5.83 -18.67 1.35
CA ASN A 245 5.98 -19.68 0.31
C ASN A 245 4.75 -19.69 -0.62
N ALA A 246 4.79 -20.54 -1.65
CA ALA A 246 3.70 -20.68 -2.61
C ALA A 246 2.35 -20.93 -1.96
N GLU A 247 2.34 -21.78 -0.92
CA GLU A 247 1.12 -22.17 -0.21
C GLU A 247 0.52 -21.00 0.58
N ALA A 248 1.34 -20.26 1.32
CA ALA A 248 0.88 -19.07 2.03
C ALA A 248 0.30 -18.02 1.08
N ILE A 249 0.92 -17.79 -0.09
CA ILE A 249 0.41 -16.85 -1.09
C ILE A 249 -0.92 -17.35 -1.67
N ARG A 250 -1.03 -18.66 -1.92
CA ARG A 250 -2.27 -19.29 -2.38
C ARG A 250 -3.41 -19.09 -1.37
N GLU A 251 -3.17 -19.39 -0.10
CA GLU A 251 -4.14 -19.20 0.98
C GLU A 251 -4.61 -17.74 1.09
N LEU A 252 -3.66 -16.78 1.01
CA LEU A 252 -3.98 -15.35 1.04
C LEU A 252 -4.86 -14.91 -0.14
N LEU A 253 -4.63 -15.46 -1.32
CA LEU A 253 -5.45 -15.20 -2.50
C LEU A 253 -6.83 -15.84 -2.38
N GLU A 254 -6.91 -17.06 -1.86
CA GLU A 254 -8.17 -17.79 -1.64
C GLU A 254 -9.04 -17.12 -0.57
N GLU A 255 -8.45 -16.50 0.45
CA GLU A 255 -9.18 -15.74 1.49
C GLU A 255 -9.90 -14.49 0.95
N LEU A 256 -9.56 -14.01 -0.27
CA LEU A 256 -10.25 -12.88 -0.88
C LEU A 256 -11.60 -13.25 -1.53
N LEU A 257 -11.90 -14.55 -1.72
CA LEU A 257 -13.12 -15.05 -2.38
C LEU A 257 -14.36 -14.99 -1.47
#